data_AF-A0A7H4MG80-F1
#
_entry.id   AF-A0A7H4MG80-F1
#
_cell.length_a   1.000
_cell.length_b   1.000
_cell.length_c   1.000
_cell.angle_alpha   90.00
_cell.angle_beta   90.00
_cell.angle_gamma   90.00
#
_symmetry.space_group_name_H-M   'P 1'
#
loop_
_entity.id
_entity.type
_entity.pdbx_description
1 polymer ?
#
loop_
_entity_poly.entity_id
_entity_poly.type
_entity_poly.pdbx_seq_one_letter_code
_entity_poly.pdbx_strand_id
1 'polypeptide(L)'
;MWSDYAYGRNAVYPEGHHGNAVLSRFPIEYYENRIFQSATARNAVCFTAASCRPESGVTIHVICVHLGLRADQRQAQLTMLAEWVNTLPAGEPVVVAGDFNDWRQQANQR
;
A
#
# COMPACT_ATOMS: atom_id res chain seq x y z
N MET A 1 1.23 23.07 -0.95
CA MET A 1 1.26 22.21 0.25
C MET A 1 0.01 21.36 0.21
N TRP A 2 0.10 20.05 0.40
CA TRP A 2 -1.07 19.16 0.36
C TRP A 2 -1.89 19.35 1.64
N SER A 3 -3.22 19.37 1.51
CA SER A 3 -4.14 19.63 2.63
C SER A 3 -4.32 18.41 3.54
N ASP A 4 -4.22 17.19 2.99
CA ASP A 4 -4.31 15.95 3.75
C ASP A 4 -3.19 14.96 3.38
N TYR A 5 -2.76 14.20 4.39
CA TYR A 5 -1.72 13.19 4.24
C TYR A 5 -1.95 11.98 5.16
N ALA A 6 -1.49 10.82 4.74
CA ALA A 6 -1.42 9.61 5.54
C ALA A 6 0.02 9.07 5.51
N TYR A 7 0.58 8.75 6.68
CA TYR A 7 1.94 8.24 6.79
C TYR A 7 1.98 6.92 7.55
N GLY A 8 2.56 5.89 6.92
CA GLY A 8 2.73 4.55 7.47
C GLY A 8 4.12 4.31 8.05
N ARG A 9 4.17 4.13 9.37
CA ARG A 9 5.29 3.65 10.21
C ARG A 9 5.84 2.26 9.85
N ASN A 10 6.69 2.06 8.84
CA ASN A 10 6.88 0.70 8.28
C ASN A 10 8.15 -0.05 8.72
N ALA A 11 9.24 0.67 8.95
CA ALA A 11 10.46 0.13 9.53
C ALA A 11 10.94 1.09 10.61
N VAL A 12 11.14 0.59 11.82
CA VAL A 12 11.54 1.39 13.00
C VAL A 12 12.81 0.79 13.58
N TYR A 13 13.84 1.60 13.76
CA TYR A 13 15.12 1.24 14.37
C TYR A 13 15.62 2.43 15.22
N PRO A 14 16.59 2.23 16.13
CA PRO A 14 16.97 3.27 17.11
C PRO A 14 17.36 4.62 16.49
N GLU A 15 17.94 4.60 15.29
CA GLU A 15 18.45 5.80 14.60
C GLU A 15 17.43 6.45 13.65
N GLY A 16 16.22 5.89 13.49
CA GLY A 16 15.20 6.47 12.62
C GLY A 16 14.15 5.49 12.13
N HIS A 17 13.38 5.94 11.13
CA HIS A 17 12.33 5.11 10.55
C HIS A 17 12.10 5.38 9.07
N HIS A 18 11.62 4.36 8.37
CA HIS A 18 11.16 4.43 6.99
C HIS A 18 9.68 4.08 6.90
N GLY A 19 9.02 4.62 5.88
CA GLY A 19 7.58 4.55 5.76
C GLY A 19 7.07 4.93 4.38
N ASN A 20 5.81 4.61 4.15
CA ASN A 20 5.09 5.01 2.96
C ASN A 20 4.24 6.23 3.30
N ALA A 21 4.04 7.12 2.32
CA ALA A 21 3.22 8.30 2.50
C ALA A 21 2.26 8.43 1.32
N VAL A 22 1.00 8.75 1.62
CA VAL A 22 0.01 9.21 0.64
C VAL A 22 -0.25 10.68 0.93
N LEU A 23 -0.12 11.53 -0.09
CA LEU A 23 -0.52 12.92 -0.03
C LEU A 23 -1.72 13.11 -0.96
N SER A 24 -2.76 13.78 -0.48
CA SER A 24 -4.00 13.95 -1.23
C SER A 24 -4.48 15.40 -1.22
N ARG A 25 -4.97 15.85 -2.37
CA ARG A 25 -5.66 17.16 -2.50
C ARG A 25 -7.06 17.07 -1.91
N PHE A 26 -7.63 15.86 -1.90
CA PHE A 26 -8.96 15.56 -1.38
C PHE A 26 -8.87 15.03 0.05
N PRO A 27 -9.92 15.19 0.87
CA PRO A 27 -9.95 14.66 2.22
C PRO A 27 -9.67 13.15 2.24
N ILE A 28 -8.77 12.74 3.14
CA ILE A 28 -8.54 11.33 3.47
C ILE A 28 -9.47 11.00 4.63
N GLU A 29 -10.53 10.25 4.36
CA GLU A 29 -11.57 9.92 5.35
C GLU A 29 -11.15 8.79 6.29
N TYR A 30 -10.32 7.89 5.78
CA TYR A 30 -9.78 6.75 6.50
C TYR A 30 -8.38 6.46 5.99
N TYR A 31 -7.48 6.11 6.90
CA TYR A 31 -6.22 5.50 6.52
C TYR A 31 -5.83 4.37 7.47
N GLU A 32 -5.12 3.39 6.93
CA GLU A 32 -4.58 2.28 7.68
C GLU A 32 -3.15 2.00 7.23
N ASN A 33 -2.26 1.71 8.19
CA ASN A 33 -0.95 1.18 7.91
C ASN A 33 -0.92 -0.31 8.21
N ARG A 34 -0.80 -1.15 7.18
CA ARG A 34 -0.73 -2.61 7.36
C ARG A 34 0.67 -3.11 7.16
N ILE A 35 1.11 -4.04 8.00
CA ILE A 35 2.42 -4.69 7.96
C ILE A 35 2.21 -6.20 7.82
N PHE A 36 2.43 -6.76 6.64
CA PHE A 36 2.26 -8.19 6.35
C PHE A 36 3.58 -8.93 6.44
N GLN A 37 3.77 -9.72 7.49
CA GLN A 37 4.93 -10.58 7.63
C GLN A 37 4.69 -11.90 6.87
N SER A 38 5.63 -12.29 6.01
CA SER A 38 5.64 -13.63 5.42
C SER A 38 6.42 -14.57 6.32
N ALA A 39 5.93 -15.81 6.49
CA ALA A 39 6.63 -16.85 7.26
C ALA A 39 8.05 -17.15 6.74
N THR A 40 8.32 -16.87 5.46
CA THR A 40 9.62 -17.10 4.80
C THR A 40 10.45 -15.84 4.62
N ALA A 41 9.87 -14.65 4.80
CA ALA A 41 10.55 -13.38 4.56
C ALA A 41 10.50 -12.47 5.79
N ARG A 42 11.68 -12.13 6.31
CA ARG A 42 11.87 -11.21 7.45
C ARG A 42 11.40 -9.78 7.19
N ASN A 43 11.05 -9.41 5.95
CA ASN A 43 10.61 -8.04 5.66
C ASN A 43 9.12 -8.05 5.31
N ALA A 44 8.36 -7.31 6.10
CA ALA A 44 6.94 -7.19 5.90
C ALA A 44 6.62 -6.37 4.65
N VAL A 45 5.49 -6.65 3.97
CA VAL A 45 4.87 -5.62 3.12
C VAL A 45 4.37 -4.57 4.06
N CYS A 46 4.60 -3.32 3.73
CA CYS A 46 3.79 -2.29 4.30
C CYS A 46 3.06 -1.51 3.23
N PHE A 47 1.83 -1.15 3.53
CA PHE A 47 1.15 -0.16 2.75
C PHE A 47 0.33 0.78 3.58
N THR A 48 0.25 2.00 3.09
CA THR A 48 -0.69 3.01 3.57
C THR A 48 -1.87 2.98 2.63
N ALA A 49 -3.01 2.50 3.13
CA ALA A 49 -4.29 2.60 2.45
C ALA A 49 -4.93 3.93 2.85
N ALA A 50 -5.47 4.67 1.89
CA ALA A 50 -6.17 5.93 2.12
C ALA A 50 -7.46 5.95 1.28
N SER A 51 -8.59 6.19 1.91
CA SER A 51 -9.87 6.38 1.21
C SER A 51 -10.09 7.87 1.02
N CYS A 52 -10.03 8.31 -0.24
CA CYS A 52 -10.20 9.71 -0.62
C CYS A 52 -11.59 9.92 -1.21
N ARG A 53 -12.29 11.00 -0.84
CA ARG A 53 -13.56 11.38 -1.46
C ARG A 53 -13.38 12.64 -2.32
N PRO A 54 -13.29 12.53 -3.65
CA PRO A 54 -13.31 13.67 -4.55
C PRO A 54 -14.70 14.32 -4.58
N GLU A 55 -14.80 15.47 -5.24
CA GLU A 55 -16.07 16.19 -5.45
C GLU A 55 -17.13 15.34 -6.20
N SER A 56 -16.71 14.29 -6.90
CA SER A 56 -17.61 13.32 -7.54
C SER A 56 -18.39 12.44 -6.56
N GLY A 57 -18.02 12.42 -5.27
CA GLY A 57 -18.65 11.61 -4.23
C GLY A 57 -18.24 10.14 -4.19
N VAL A 58 -17.43 9.67 -5.16
CA VAL A 58 -16.96 8.27 -5.23
C VAL A 58 -15.70 8.09 -4.40
N THR A 59 -15.74 7.20 -3.41
CA THR A 59 -14.55 6.83 -2.61
C THR A 59 -13.50 6.16 -3.49
N ILE A 60 -12.27 6.63 -3.44
CA ILE A 60 -11.11 5.98 -4.11
C ILE A 60 -10.17 5.46 -3.04
N HIS A 61 -9.83 4.17 -3.10
CA HIS A 61 -8.83 3.56 -2.23
C HIS A 61 -7.45 3.66 -2.86
N VAL A 62 -6.53 4.34 -2.20
CA VAL A 62 -5.13 4.50 -2.65
C VAL A 62 -4.22 3.71 -1.73
N ILE A 63 -3.39 2.84 -2.29
CA ILE A 63 -2.53 1.93 -1.55
C ILE A 63 -1.09 2.18 -1.98
N CYS A 64 -0.29 2.76 -1.08
CA CYS A 64 1.13 3.02 -1.32
C CYS A 64 1.97 1.82 -0.86
N VAL A 65 2.63 1.11 -1.79
CA VAL A 65 3.41 -0.11 -1.51
C VAL A 65 4.93 0.10 -1.65
N HIS A 66 5.69 -0.67 -0.90
CA HIS A 66 7.12 -0.90 -1.14
C HIS A 66 7.42 -2.39 -0.92
N LEU A 67 7.60 -3.15 -2.00
CA LEU A 67 7.77 -4.61 -1.94
C LEU A 67 9.23 -5.01 -1.79
N GLY A 68 9.47 -6.23 -1.32
CA GLY A 68 10.81 -6.76 -1.09
C GLY A 68 11.61 -7.00 -2.37
N LEU A 69 12.93 -7.09 -2.25
CA LEU A 69 13.82 -7.30 -3.40
C LEU A 69 13.90 -8.76 -3.87
N ARG A 70 13.50 -9.73 -3.04
CA ARG A 70 13.54 -11.16 -3.38
C ARG A 70 12.25 -11.57 -4.09
N ALA A 71 12.36 -12.37 -5.15
CA ALA A 71 11.22 -12.69 -6.01
C ALA A 71 10.14 -13.54 -5.30
N ASP A 72 10.56 -14.54 -4.54
CA ASP A 72 9.69 -15.37 -3.69
C ASP A 72 8.93 -14.52 -2.67
N GLN A 73 9.63 -13.58 -2.04
CA GLN A 73 9.02 -12.61 -1.14
C GLN A 73 8.00 -11.75 -1.88
N ARG A 74 8.36 -11.09 -2.99
CA ARG A 74 7.41 -10.26 -3.76
C ARG A 74 6.16 -11.02 -4.15
N GLN A 75 6.29 -12.27 -4.58
CA GLN A 75 5.15 -13.08 -4.98
C GLN A 75 4.20 -13.37 -3.82
N ALA A 76 4.71 -13.66 -2.62
CA ALA A 76 3.88 -13.80 -1.43
C ALA A 76 3.21 -12.47 -1.06
N GLN A 77 3.96 -11.37 -1.13
CA GLN A 77 3.48 -10.02 -0.83
C GLN A 77 2.36 -9.56 -1.77
N LEU A 78 2.48 -9.84 -3.07
CA LEU A 78 1.46 -9.58 -4.08
C LEU A 78 0.19 -10.40 -3.83
N THR A 79 0.31 -11.67 -3.43
CA THR A 79 -0.86 -12.49 -3.05
C THR A 79 -1.60 -11.88 -1.87
N MET A 80 -0.90 -11.54 -0.79
CA MET A 80 -1.51 -10.94 0.41
C MET A 80 -2.18 -9.60 0.09
N LEU A 81 -1.56 -8.79 -0.78
CA LEU A 81 -2.12 -7.54 -1.24
C LEU A 81 -3.40 -7.75 -2.05
N ALA A 82 -3.40 -8.70 -2.99
CA ALA A 82 -4.57 -9.02 -3.81
C ALA A 82 -5.73 -9.56 -2.95
N GLU A 83 -5.45 -10.48 -2.03
CA GLU A 83 -6.44 -10.99 -1.07
C GLU A 83 -7.06 -9.86 -0.25
N TRP A 84 -6.25 -8.92 0.22
CA TRP A 84 -6.76 -7.78 0.97
C TRP A 84 -7.55 -6.79 0.11
N VAL A 85 -7.08 -6.45 -1.10
CA VAL A 85 -7.80 -5.59 -2.03
C VAL A 85 -9.20 -6.15 -2.33
N ASN A 86 -9.32 -7.47 -2.43
CA ASN A 86 -10.61 -8.15 -2.65
C ASN A 86 -11.57 -8.06 -1.44
N THR A 87 -11.13 -7.55 -0.28
CA THR A 87 -12.01 -7.27 0.87
C THR A 87 -12.61 -5.87 0.84
N LEU A 88 -12.15 -4.98 -0.05
CA LEU A 88 -12.67 -3.63 -0.19
C LEU A 88 -14.09 -3.63 -0.80
N PRO A 89 -14.91 -2.60 -0.54
CA PRO A 89 -16.26 -2.52 -1.07
C PRO A 89 -16.31 -2.63 -2.60
N ALA A 90 -17.20 -3.47 -3.10
CA ALA A 90 -17.38 -3.66 -4.54
C ALA A 90 -17.84 -2.35 -5.21
N GLY A 91 -17.26 -2.05 -6.37
CA GLY A 91 -17.60 -0.85 -7.15
C GLY A 91 -16.83 0.43 -6.75
N GLU A 92 -16.05 0.40 -5.66
CA GLU A 92 -15.14 1.50 -5.31
C GLU A 92 -13.79 1.33 -6.02
N PRO A 93 -13.30 2.35 -6.76
CA PRO A 93 -12.01 2.27 -7.45
C PRO A 93 -10.84 2.08 -6.48
N VAL A 94 -9.89 1.23 -6.88
CA VAL A 94 -8.66 0.95 -6.13
C VAL A 94 -7.45 1.29 -6.99
N VAL A 95 -6.53 2.07 -6.42
CA VAL A 95 -5.24 2.41 -7.02
C VAL A 95 -4.14 1.87 -6.13
N VAL A 96 -3.35 0.93 -6.65
CA VAL A 96 -2.13 0.45 -6.00
C VAL A 96 -0.93 1.07 -6.70
N ALA A 97 -0.09 1.78 -5.97
CA ALA A 97 1.08 2.45 -6.53
C ALA A 97 2.25 2.44 -5.54
N GLY A 98 3.48 2.59 -6.05
CA GLY A 98 4.69 2.61 -5.25
C GLY A 98 5.80 1.78 -5.88
N ASP A 99 6.78 1.37 -5.07
CA ASP A 99 7.89 0.57 -5.55
C ASP A 99 7.59 -0.92 -5.41
N PHE A 100 7.23 -1.55 -6.53
CA PHE A 100 6.98 -2.99 -6.58
C PHE A 100 8.27 -3.82 -6.62
N ASN A 101 9.45 -3.21 -6.81
CA ASN A 101 10.71 -3.91 -7.04
C ASN A 101 10.62 -5.00 -8.13
N ASP A 102 9.73 -4.81 -9.10
CA ASP A 102 9.38 -5.80 -10.11
C ASP A 102 10.03 -5.51 -11.48
N TRP A 103 11.35 -5.58 -11.48
CA TRP A 103 12.18 -5.46 -12.69
C TRP A 103 11.88 -6.52 -13.76
N ARG A 104 11.13 -7.57 -13.44
CA ARG A 104 10.72 -8.65 -14.36
C ARG A 104 9.28 -8.53 -14.85
N GLN A 105 8.54 -7.49 -14.45
CA GLN A 105 7.14 -7.24 -14.85
C GLN A 105 6.19 -8.43 -14.59
N GLN A 106 6.39 -9.15 -13.49
CA GLN A 106 5.53 -10.27 -13.09
C GLN A 106 4.32 -9.83 -12.26
N ALA A 107 4.27 -8.59 -11.78
CA ALA A 107 3.21 -8.09 -10.90
C ALA A 107 1.84 -8.06 -11.57
N ASN A 108 1.78 -7.89 -12.89
CA ASN A 108 0.53 -7.83 -13.67
C ASN A 108 0.02 -9.20 -14.15
N GLN A 109 0.67 -10.31 -13.76
CA GLN A 109 0.27 -11.65 -14.18
C GLN A 109 -0.80 -12.28 -13.27
N ARG A 110 -1.35 -11.52 -12.32
CA ARG A 110 -2.31 -11.99 -11.31
C ARG A 110 -3.48 -11.03 -11.17
#